data_AF-A0A536VLS1-F1
#
_entry.id   AF-A0A536VLS1-F1
#
_cell.length_a   1.000
_cell.length_b   1.000
_cell.length_c   1.000
_cell.angle_alpha   90.00
_cell.angle_beta   90.00
_cell.angle_gamma   90.00
#
_symmetry.space_group_name_H-M   'P 1'
#
loop_
_entity.id
_entity.type
_entity.pdbx_description
1 polymer ?
#
loop_
_entity_poly.entity_id
_entity_poly.type
_entity_poly.pdbx_seq_one_letter_code
_entity_poly.pdbx_strand_id
1 'polypeptide(L)'
;MLSERLFRSTLHHADPARRAIAVAKLPSESDELAVLLATDPAPEVRIAAANCCNNLSVLATAWENESDAAVRAVLAAALGTLLSESPDSVRATALLGAAQCTDAMRAHVARRAPDMARRRSAIAAIREEALLVELALTAEDAKTRMAAAQHVCTPDGLRKLADAARNKDRGVARLARKRLDAIGNREDDAVQADVIVSQLEALVSKPGAILTTVIELNRRWQALNLSEDPARLARCEAARQMLQARFDREHAEQRTRMQFEHRLSEWLDREGPPATSGELDLLRCEVAALRAEGQDYADSSTLTRLDEAEQRIERWAQELQARAGAEALVVEAEQLAARTSIDDAKLPERWQALDQSIRGPALTRRFEAALS
;
A
#
# COMPACT_ATOMS: atom_id res chain seq x y z
N MET A 1 -63.64 48.92 9.98
CA MET A 1 -63.57 49.58 8.66
C MET A 1 -62.83 50.93 8.65
N LEU A 2 -62.94 51.80 9.67
CA LEU A 2 -62.12 53.04 9.73
C LEU A 2 -60.64 52.77 10.02
N SER A 3 -60.35 51.82 10.91
CA SER A 3 -58.98 51.41 11.28
C SER A 3 -58.20 50.84 10.08
N GLU A 4 -58.76 49.88 9.34
CA GLU A 4 -58.09 49.29 8.15
C GLU A 4 -57.74 50.31 7.06
N ARG A 5 -58.58 51.31 6.84
CA ARG A 5 -58.31 52.38 5.85
C ARG A 5 -57.19 53.31 6.30
N LEU A 6 -57.09 53.58 7.60
CA LEU A 6 -56.01 54.39 8.19
C LEU A 6 -54.68 53.62 8.23
N PHE A 7 -54.71 52.30 8.46
CA PHE A 7 -53.51 51.47 8.40
C PHE A 7 -52.97 51.37 6.97
N ARG A 8 -53.82 51.10 5.97
CA ARG A 8 -53.40 51.07 4.56
C ARG A 8 -52.80 52.39 4.08
N SER A 9 -53.35 53.53 4.49
CA SER A 9 -52.78 54.82 4.10
C SER A 9 -51.40 55.08 4.71
N THR A 10 -51.12 54.58 5.91
CA THR A 10 -49.79 54.68 6.54
C THR A 10 -48.74 53.75 5.93
N LEU A 11 -49.13 52.58 5.43
CA LEU A 11 -48.24 51.64 4.74
C LEU A 11 -47.82 52.12 3.34
N HIS A 12 -48.57 53.05 2.74
CA HIS A 12 -48.23 53.65 1.44
C HIS A 12 -47.68 55.08 1.56
N HIS A 13 -47.22 55.47 2.75
CA HIS A 13 -46.68 56.81 2.98
C HIS A 13 -45.34 57.02 2.25
N ALA A 14 -45.10 58.23 1.73
CA ALA A 14 -43.86 58.56 0.99
C ALA A 14 -42.59 58.42 1.84
N ASP A 15 -42.63 58.94 3.07
CA ASP A 15 -41.57 58.79 4.10
C ASP A 15 -41.45 57.33 4.58
N PRO A 16 -40.30 56.65 4.35
CA PRO A 16 -40.09 55.26 4.75
C PRO A 16 -40.06 55.04 6.27
N ALA A 17 -39.65 56.02 7.07
CA ALA A 17 -39.66 55.87 8.54
C ALA A 17 -41.10 55.68 9.07
N ARG A 18 -42.07 56.41 8.49
CA ARG A 18 -43.49 56.24 8.81
C ARG A 18 -44.01 54.88 8.36
N ARG A 19 -43.57 54.38 7.20
CA ARG A 19 -43.91 53.02 6.75
C ARG A 19 -43.36 51.98 7.73
N ALA A 20 -42.10 52.06 8.13
CA ALA A 20 -41.48 51.12 9.07
C ALA A 20 -42.22 51.07 10.43
N ILE A 21 -42.66 52.22 10.96
CA ILE A 21 -43.48 52.28 12.18
C ILE A 21 -44.85 51.61 11.97
N ALA A 22 -45.46 51.78 10.79
CA ALA A 22 -46.72 51.14 10.46
C ALA A 22 -46.56 49.61 10.33
N VAL A 23 -45.46 49.14 9.76
CA VAL A 23 -45.14 47.70 9.63
C VAL A 23 -45.08 47.02 11.00
N ALA A 24 -44.51 47.67 12.01
CA ALA A 24 -44.45 47.12 13.37
C ALA A 24 -45.83 46.87 14.03
N LYS A 25 -46.91 47.39 13.45
CA LYS A 25 -48.29 47.18 13.92
C LYS A 25 -49.04 46.09 13.14
N LEU A 26 -48.41 45.51 12.11
CA LEU A 26 -49.00 44.41 11.36
C LEU A 26 -48.98 43.12 12.17
N PRO A 27 -49.97 42.22 11.97
CA PRO A 27 -49.88 40.85 12.43
C PRO A 27 -48.65 40.15 11.82
N SER A 28 -47.97 39.30 12.59
CA SER A 28 -46.75 38.60 12.15
C SER A 28 -46.97 37.64 10.97
N GLU A 29 -48.22 37.18 10.77
CA GLU A 29 -48.67 36.30 9.69
C GLU A 29 -49.26 37.07 8.50
N SER A 30 -49.20 38.40 8.50
CA SER A 30 -49.83 39.20 7.44
C SER A 30 -49.16 38.99 6.09
N ASP A 31 -49.95 38.70 5.05
CA ASP A 31 -49.49 38.62 3.65
C ASP A 31 -48.86 39.94 3.18
N GLU A 32 -49.24 41.07 3.79
CA GLU A 32 -48.65 42.38 3.50
C GLU A 32 -47.15 42.42 3.82
N LEU A 33 -46.68 41.64 4.81
CA LEU A 33 -45.25 41.52 5.13
C LEU A 33 -44.45 40.90 3.99
N ALA A 34 -45.02 39.91 3.29
CA ALA A 34 -44.38 39.28 2.14
C ALA A 34 -44.21 40.27 0.98
N VAL A 35 -45.23 41.10 0.74
CA VAL A 35 -45.19 42.16 -0.29
C VAL A 35 -44.13 43.20 0.07
N LEU A 36 -44.10 43.66 1.31
CA LEU A 36 -43.14 44.67 1.78
C LEU A 36 -41.69 44.17 1.68
N LEU A 37 -41.43 42.92 2.09
CA LEU A 37 -40.12 42.30 1.98
C LEU A 37 -39.63 42.20 0.53
N ALA A 38 -40.53 41.88 -0.39
CA ALA A 38 -40.18 41.68 -1.80
C ALA A 38 -40.06 42.99 -2.60
N THR A 39 -40.84 44.02 -2.25
CA THR A 39 -41.07 45.16 -3.15
C THR A 39 -40.82 46.54 -2.57
N ASP A 40 -40.72 46.73 -1.24
CA ASP A 40 -40.48 48.07 -0.70
C ASP A 40 -39.04 48.52 -1.03
N PRO A 41 -38.87 49.72 -1.65
CA PRO A 41 -37.56 50.19 -2.06
C PRO A 41 -36.66 50.58 -0.88
N ALA A 42 -37.22 50.83 0.31
CA ALA A 42 -36.45 51.30 1.46
C ALA A 42 -35.98 50.13 2.34
N PRO A 43 -34.67 49.99 2.62
CA PRO A 43 -34.14 48.88 3.42
C PRO A 43 -34.67 48.89 4.86
N GLU A 44 -34.92 50.06 5.45
CA GLU A 44 -35.47 50.19 6.80
C GLU A 44 -36.90 49.65 6.94
N VAL A 45 -37.71 49.71 5.87
CA VAL A 45 -39.05 49.10 5.84
C VAL A 45 -38.95 47.59 5.69
N ARG A 46 -38.06 47.10 4.83
CA ARG A 46 -37.79 45.65 4.68
C ARG A 46 -37.22 45.04 5.97
N ILE A 47 -36.36 45.75 6.69
CA ILE A 47 -35.88 45.38 8.02
C ILE A 47 -37.03 45.30 9.02
N ALA A 48 -37.92 46.30 9.06
CA ALA A 48 -39.09 46.27 9.93
C ALA A 48 -40.01 45.07 9.61
N ALA A 49 -40.21 44.78 8.32
CA ALA A 49 -41.02 43.65 7.87
C ALA A 49 -40.38 42.31 8.25
N ALA A 50 -39.06 42.18 8.08
CA ALA A 50 -38.31 40.97 8.47
C ALA A 50 -38.40 40.68 9.97
N ASN A 51 -38.32 41.71 10.81
CA ASN A 51 -38.44 41.57 12.27
C ASN A 51 -39.87 41.22 12.72
N CYS A 52 -40.88 41.62 11.96
CA CYS A 52 -42.29 41.35 12.28
C CYS A 52 -42.76 39.98 11.77
N CYS A 53 -42.22 39.51 10.64
CA CYS A 53 -42.65 38.28 9.99
C CYS A 53 -42.26 37.02 10.78
N ASN A 54 -43.23 36.13 11.01
CA ASN A 54 -42.99 34.81 11.60
C ASN A 54 -43.14 33.65 10.59
N ASN A 55 -43.35 33.97 9.31
CA ASN A 55 -43.52 32.97 8.27
C ASN A 55 -42.17 32.60 7.64
N LEU A 56 -41.71 31.38 7.97
CA LEU A 56 -40.44 30.84 7.51
C LEU A 56 -40.29 30.81 5.99
N SER A 57 -41.37 30.54 5.26
CA SER A 57 -41.35 30.48 3.78
C SER A 57 -41.12 31.87 3.19
N VAL A 58 -41.83 32.87 3.71
CA VAL A 58 -41.74 34.26 3.26
C VAL A 58 -40.34 34.81 3.49
N LEU A 59 -39.78 34.59 4.69
CA LEU A 59 -38.43 35.03 5.01
C LEU A 59 -37.36 34.30 4.18
N ALA A 60 -37.56 33.02 3.86
CA ALA A 60 -36.63 32.27 3.01
C ALA A 60 -36.64 32.80 1.58
N THR A 61 -37.83 33.08 1.02
CA THR A 61 -37.95 33.71 -0.30
C THR A 61 -37.38 35.13 -0.32
N ALA A 62 -37.59 35.93 0.74
CA ALA A 62 -36.99 37.25 0.85
C ALA A 62 -35.45 37.18 0.90
N TRP A 63 -34.91 36.21 1.66
CA TRP A 63 -33.47 35.97 1.76
C TRP A 63 -32.81 35.63 0.42
N GLU A 64 -33.48 34.85 -0.43
CA GLU A 64 -32.95 34.47 -1.75
C GLU A 64 -32.82 35.66 -2.71
N ASN A 65 -33.66 36.68 -2.55
CA ASN A 65 -33.72 37.83 -3.45
C ASN A 65 -33.07 39.10 -2.89
N GLU A 66 -32.68 39.10 -1.61
CA GLU A 66 -32.13 40.30 -0.96
C GLU A 66 -30.66 40.54 -1.30
N SER A 67 -30.33 41.79 -1.63
CA SER A 67 -28.97 42.25 -1.93
C SER A 67 -28.41 43.20 -0.88
N ASP A 68 -29.27 43.91 -0.14
CA ASP A 68 -28.84 44.86 0.89
C ASP A 68 -28.25 44.14 2.11
N ALA A 69 -27.01 44.48 2.47
CA ALA A 69 -26.29 43.79 3.53
C ALA A 69 -26.94 43.92 4.93
N ALA A 70 -27.55 45.08 5.23
CA ALA A 70 -28.21 45.32 6.50
C ALA A 70 -29.53 44.52 6.59
N VAL A 71 -30.32 44.51 5.52
CA VAL A 71 -31.55 43.69 5.44
C VAL A 71 -31.20 42.21 5.53
N ARG A 72 -30.14 41.75 4.83
CA ARG A 72 -29.66 40.37 4.92
C ARG A 72 -29.29 39.97 6.34
N ALA A 73 -28.58 40.82 7.09
CA ALA A 73 -28.22 40.51 8.47
C ALA A 73 -29.47 40.27 9.35
N VAL A 74 -30.52 41.09 9.16
CA VAL A 74 -31.78 40.95 9.89
C VAL A 74 -32.56 39.71 9.45
N LEU A 75 -32.66 39.45 8.14
CA LEU A 75 -33.28 38.24 7.59
C LEU A 75 -32.62 36.97 8.11
N ALA A 76 -31.28 36.94 8.17
CA ALA A 76 -30.53 35.81 8.70
C ALA A 76 -30.83 35.57 10.19
N ALA A 77 -30.95 36.63 11.00
CA ALA A 77 -31.32 36.52 12.41
C ALA A 77 -32.77 36.04 12.61
N ALA A 78 -33.71 36.58 11.85
CA ALA A 78 -35.12 36.17 11.87
C ALA A 78 -35.29 34.71 11.46
N LEU A 79 -34.67 34.31 10.34
CA LEU A 79 -34.65 32.92 9.88
C LEU A 79 -33.98 31.98 10.88
N GLY A 80 -32.86 32.38 11.47
CA GLY A 80 -32.19 31.60 12.53
C GLY A 80 -33.10 31.36 13.74
N THR A 81 -33.87 32.37 14.14
CA THR A 81 -34.82 32.28 15.25
C THR A 81 -35.97 31.32 14.92
N LEU A 82 -36.62 31.49 13.78
CA LEU A 82 -37.71 30.61 13.34
C LEU A 82 -37.26 29.17 13.11
N LEU A 83 -36.07 28.95 12.54
CA LEU A 83 -35.51 27.61 12.39
C LEU A 83 -35.23 26.96 13.74
N SER A 84 -34.81 27.75 14.74
CA SER A 84 -34.58 27.24 16.10
C SER A 84 -35.87 26.77 16.77
N GLU A 85 -36.97 27.49 16.56
CA GLU A 85 -38.24 27.31 17.27
C GLU A 85 -39.29 26.52 16.48
N SER A 86 -39.04 26.26 15.17
CA SER A 86 -39.99 25.59 14.28
C SER A 86 -40.53 24.28 14.87
N PRO A 87 -41.85 24.08 14.95
CA PRO A 87 -42.43 22.80 15.36
C PRO A 87 -42.22 21.70 14.31
N ASP A 88 -42.03 22.07 13.05
CA ASP A 88 -41.71 21.15 11.96
C ASP A 88 -40.19 20.93 11.88
N SER A 89 -39.73 19.84 12.49
CA SER A 89 -38.33 19.45 12.56
C SER A 89 -37.78 18.97 11.21
N VAL A 90 -38.61 18.37 10.36
CA VAL A 90 -38.22 17.85 9.04
C VAL A 90 -37.91 19.03 8.13
N ARG A 91 -38.82 19.99 8.05
CA ARG A 91 -38.63 21.20 7.24
C ARG A 91 -37.47 22.06 7.74
N ALA A 92 -37.34 22.22 9.06
CA ALA A 92 -36.20 22.94 9.63
C ALA A 92 -34.87 22.26 9.27
N THR A 93 -34.80 20.93 9.33
CA THR A 93 -33.61 20.15 8.95
C THR A 93 -33.29 20.29 7.46
N ALA A 94 -34.29 20.22 6.59
CA ALA A 94 -34.12 20.42 5.15
C ALA A 94 -33.53 21.81 4.84
N LEU A 95 -34.03 22.86 5.50
CA LEU A 95 -33.52 24.23 5.33
C LEU A 95 -32.11 24.42 5.88
N LEU A 96 -31.75 23.77 7.00
CA LEU A 96 -30.38 23.78 7.52
C LEU A 96 -29.37 23.15 6.54
N GLY A 97 -29.81 22.11 5.81
CA GLY A 97 -29.01 21.45 4.77
C GLY A 97 -28.96 22.20 3.43
N ALA A 98 -29.81 23.20 3.23
CA ALA A 98 -29.88 23.94 1.97
C ALA A 98 -28.64 24.82 1.76
N ALA A 99 -28.21 24.96 0.49
CA ALA A 99 -27.01 25.72 0.13
C ALA A 99 -27.11 27.21 0.49
N GLN A 100 -28.32 27.76 0.51
CA GLN A 100 -28.63 29.16 0.81
C GLN A 100 -28.56 29.46 2.31
N CYS A 101 -28.65 28.44 3.18
CA CYS A 101 -28.49 28.62 4.61
C CYS A 101 -27.02 28.89 4.93
N THR A 102 -26.74 29.98 5.63
CA THR A 102 -25.37 30.37 5.99
C THR A 102 -24.93 29.69 7.27
N ASP A 103 -23.62 29.58 7.47
CA ASP A 103 -23.08 29.04 8.71
C ASP A 103 -23.41 29.90 9.93
N ALA A 104 -23.58 31.22 9.77
CA ALA A 104 -24.07 32.09 10.83
C ALA A 104 -25.49 31.71 11.28
N MET A 105 -26.39 31.40 10.34
CA MET A 105 -27.74 30.92 10.65
C MET A 105 -27.71 29.55 11.32
N ARG A 106 -26.90 28.62 10.81
CA ARG A 106 -26.70 27.29 11.43
C ARG A 106 -26.14 27.42 12.84
N ALA A 107 -25.16 28.29 13.06
CA ALA A 107 -24.58 28.56 14.38
C ALA A 107 -25.59 29.21 15.34
N HIS A 108 -26.49 30.07 14.82
CA HIS A 108 -27.60 30.60 15.60
C HIS A 108 -28.54 29.47 16.07
N VAL A 109 -28.93 28.57 15.16
CA VAL A 109 -29.78 27.41 15.48
C VAL A 109 -29.10 26.46 16.45
N ALA A 110 -27.80 26.19 16.26
CA ALA A 110 -27.01 25.36 17.16
C ALA A 110 -26.97 25.90 18.60
N ARG A 111 -27.02 27.23 18.78
CA ARG A 111 -27.04 27.87 20.10
C ARG A 111 -28.40 27.82 20.78
N ARG A 112 -29.48 28.03 20.01
CA ARG A 112 -30.80 28.37 20.57
C ARG A 112 -31.85 27.29 20.44
N ALA A 113 -31.72 26.35 19.52
CA ALA A 113 -32.72 25.30 19.34
C ALA A 113 -33.02 24.58 20.66
N PRO A 114 -34.28 24.31 21.02
CA PRO A 114 -34.62 23.69 22.30
C PRO A 114 -34.21 22.21 22.33
N ASP A 115 -34.23 21.54 21.18
CA ASP A 115 -33.94 20.13 21.06
C ASP A 115 -32.51 19.84 20.57
N MET A 116 -31.89 18.79 21.13
CA MET A 116 -30.51 18.42 20.81
C MET A 116 -30.35 17.91 19.38
N ALA A 117 -31.37 17.27 18.80
CA ALA A 117 -31.29 16.70 17.45
C ALA A 117 -31.07 17.81 16.42
N ARG A 118 -31.85 18.89 16.52
CA ARG A 118 -31.72 20.08 15.68
C ARG A 118 -30.39 20.79 15.87
N ARG A 119 -29.91 20.92 17.11
CA ARG A 119 -28.56 21.46 17.37
C ARG A 119 -27.49 20.64 16.65
N ARG A 120 -27.57 19.30 16.70
CA ARG A 120 -26.63 18.42 16.00
C ARG A 120 -26.72 18.57 14.49
N SER A 121 -27.93 18.60 13.92
CA SER A 121 -28.12 18.80 12.48
C SER A 121 -27.53 20.13 12.03
N ALA A 122 -27.74 21.20 12.80
CA ALA A 122 -27.16 22.50 12.51
C ALA A 122 -25.63 22.48 12.59
N ILE A 123 -25.05 21.92 13.66
CA ILE A 123 -23.60 21.78 13.85
C ILE A 123 -22.96 20.98 12.72
N ALA A 124 -23.55 19.85 12.34
CA ALA A 124 -23.03 18.98 11.30
C ALA A 124 -23.01 19.65 9.91
N ALA A 125 -23.86 20.66 9.70
CA ALA A 125 -23.95 21.40 8.45
C ALA A 125 -23.07 22.66 8.40
N ILE A 126 -22.45 23.08 9.53
CA ILE A 126 -21.52 24.21 9.56
C ILE A 126 -20.21 23.81 8.89
N ARG A 127 -19.73 24.65 7.96
CA ARG A 127 -18.47 24.45 7.23
C ARG A 127 -17.34 25.34 7.77
N GLU A 128 -17.68 26.52 8.25
CA GLU A 128 -16.74 27.47 8.83
C GLU A 128 -16.27 26.99 10.21
N GLU A 129 -15.04 26.48 10.24
CA GLU A 129 -14.49 25.87 11.46
C GLU A 129 -14.32 26.89 12.60
N ALA A 130 -14.13 28.18 12.31
CA ALA A 130 -14.08 29.23 13.32
C ALA A 130 -15.37 29.30 14.16
N LEU A 131 -16.54 29.13 13.53
CA LEU A 131 -17.83 29.10 14.21
C LEU A 131 -17.99 27.82 15.05
N LEU A 132 -17.49 26.68 14.56
CA LEU A 132 -17.47 25.44 15.35
C LEU A 132 -16.61 25.58 16.62
N VAL A 133 -15.44 26.23 16.51
CA VAL A 133 -14.58 26.54 17.66
C VAL A 133 -15.29 27.48 18.63
N GLU A 134 -15.91 28.55 18.14
CA GLU A 134 -16.68 29.48 18.98
C GLU A 134 -17.80 28.74 19.73
N LEU A 135 -18.60 27.92 19.03
CA LEU A 135 -19.69 27.14 19.61
C LEU A 135 -19.18 26.15 20.67
N ALA A 136 -18.09 25.45 20.39
CA ALA A 136 -17.48 24.51 21.32
C ALA A 136 -16.97 25.17 22.62
N LEU A 137 -16.63 26.46 22.56
CA LEU A 137 -16.14 27.23 23.72
C LEU A 137 -17.26 27.97 24.46
N THR A 138 -18.29 28.42 23.75
CA THR A 138 -19.28 29.37 24.28
C THR A 138 -20.65 28.76 24.56
N ALA A 139 -21.01 27.63 23.91
CA ALA A 139 -22.33 27.04 24.10
C ALA A 139 -22.59 26.68 25.56
N GLU A 140 -23.80 26.98 26.03
CA GLU A 140 -24.22 26.78 27.42
C GLU A 140 -24.29 25.29 27.78
N ASP A 141 -24.88 24.49 26.89
CA ASP A 141 -25.04 23.06 27.07
C ASP A 141 -23.75 22.28 26.68
N ALA A 142 -23.33 21.36 27.56
CA ALA A 142 -22.13 20.57 27.36
C ALA A 142 -22.21 19.61 26.16
N LYS A 143 -23.40 19.06 25.86
CA LYS A 143 -23.57 18.16 24.71
C LYS A 143 -23.42 18.92 23.40
N THR A 144 -23.87 20.18 23.37
CA THR A 144 -23.71 21.11 22.25
C THR A 144 -22.24 21.48 22.05
N ARG A 145 -21.51 21.82 23.14
CA ARG A 145 -20.06 22.06 23.07
C ARG A 145 -19.29 20.87 22.52
N MET A 146 -19.58 19.67 23.05
CA MET A 146 -18.94 18.43 22.61
C MET A 146 -19.24 18.11 21.15
N ALA A 147 -20.49 18.28 20.71
CA ALA A 147 -20.88 18.08 19.31
C ALA A 147 -20.09 19.03 18.39
N ALA A 148 -20.02 20.33 18.72
CA ALA A 148 -19.24 21.28 17.92
C ALA A 148 -17.74 20.91 17.86
N ALA A 149 -17.15 20.52 19.00
CA ALA A 149 -15.75 20.10 19.06
C ALA A 149 -15.44 18.84 18.22
N GLN A 150 -16.41 17.94 18.03
CA GLN A 150 -16.25 16.75 17.18
C GLN A 150 -16.12 17.10 15.69
N HIS A 151 -16.63 18.25 15.26
CA HIS A 151 -16.54 18.68 13.86
C HIS A 151 -15.32 19.57 13.55
N VAL A 152 -14.57 20.00 14.56
CA VAL A 152 -13.31 20.73 14.37
C VAL A 152 -12.21 19.74 13.97
N CYS A 153 -11.61 19.94 12.80
CA CYS A 153 -10.65 19.00 12.22
C CYS A 153 -9.25 19.58 12.04
N THR A 154 -9.09 20.90 11.88
CA THR A 154 -7.76 21.49 11.66
C THR A 154 -6.91 21.46 12.94
N PRO A 155 -5.57 21.29 12.81
CA PRO A 155 -4.66 21.39 13.95
C PRO A 155 -4.79 22.71 14.72
N ASP A 156 -4.99 23.83 14.01
CA ASP A 156 -5.12 25.15 14.63
C ASP A 156 -6.41 25.30 15.42
N GLY A 157 -7.54 24.84 14.88
CA GLY A 157 -8.82 24.80 15.59
C GLY A 157 -8.75 23.92 16.84
N LEU A 158 -8.16 22.72 16.71
CA LEU A 158 -7.98 21.79 17.82
C LEU A 158 -7.04 22.36 18.90
N ARG A 159 -5.96 23.05 18.54
CA ARG A 159 -5.06 23.70 19.50
C ARG A 159 -5.78 24.78 20.30
N LYS A 160 -6.54 25.65 19.61
CA LYS A 160 -7.39 26.66 20.26
C LYS A 160 -8.35 26.02 21.26
N LEU A 161 -9.01 24.91 20.91
CA LEU A 161 -9.90 24.19 21.83
C LEU A 161 -9.15 23.57 23.02
N ALA A 162 -8.01 22.92 22.78
CA ALA A 162 -7.22 22.27 23.82
C ALA A 162 -6.74 23.25 24.90
N ASP A 163 -6.43 24.49 24.50
CA ASP A 163 -5.96 25.56 25.38
C ASP A 163 -7.12 26.29 26.05
N ALA A 164 -8.08 26.80 25.28
CA ALA A 164 -9.16 27.63 25.80
C ALA A 164 -10.19 26.83 26.64
N ALA A 165 -10.42 25.55 26.34
CA ALA A 165 -11.35 24.71 27.10
C ALA A 165 -10.71 24.08 28.35
N ARG A 166 -9.39 24.20 28.56
CA ARG A 166 -8.64 23.46 29.60
C ARG A 166 -9.28 23.54 30.99
N ASN A 167 -9.74 24.72 31.38
CA ASN A 167 -10.34 24.98 32.69
C ASN A 167 -11.89 25.04 32.67
N LYS A 168 -12.50 25.19 31.49
CA LYS A 168 -13.95 25.38 31.33
C LYS A 168 -14.69 24.07 31.00
N ASP A 169 -14.11 23.25 30.12
CA ASP A 169 -14.67 21.97 29.71
C ASP A 169 -13.54 20.97 29.43
N ARG A 170 -13.19 20.18 30.45
CA ARG A 170 -12.13 19.17 30.35
C ARG A 170 -12.44 18.10 29.30
N GLY A 171 -13.72 17.85 29.01
CA GLY A 171 -14.13 16.89 27.98
C GLY A 171 -13.71 17.35 26.59
N VAL A 172 -14.03 18.60 26.25
CA VAL A 172 -13.63 19.24 24.99
C VAL A 172 -12.11 19.32 24.89
N ALA A 173 -11.42 19.79 25.94
CA ALA A 173 -9.97 19.90 25.93
C ALA A 173 -9.27 18.55 25.72
N ARG A 174 -9.77 17.48 26.35
CA ARG A 174 -9.24 16.12 26.18
C ARG A 174 -9.49 15.56 24.78
N LEU A 175 -10.69 15.78 24.22
CA LEU A 175 -11.00 15.37 22.84
C LEU A 175 -10.02 16.06 21.86
N ALA A 176 -9.82 17.36 22.01
CA ALA A 176 -8.95 18.14 21.14
C ALA A 176 -7.49 17.65 21.20
N ARG A 177 -6.95 17.45 22.41
CA ARG A 177 -5.59 16.87 22.60
C ARG A 177 -5.47 15.49 21.97
N LYS A 178 -6.41 14.59 22.25
CA LYS A 178 -6.42 13.24 21.67
C LYS A 178 -6.38 13.28 20.13
N ARG A 179 -7.10 14.22 19.52
CA ARG A 179 -7.09 14.37 18.05
C ARG A 179 -5.78 14.97 17.54
N LEU A 180 -5.20 15.94 18.24
CA LEU A 180 -3.87 16.47 17.92
C LEU A 180 -2.80 15.38 18.00
N ASP A 181 -2.78 14.61 19.08
CA ASP A 181 -1.85 13.48 19.25
C ASP A 181 -2.04 12.45 18.12
N ALA A 182 -3.29 12.15 17.75
CA ALA A 182 -3.57 11.26 16.63
C ALA A 182 -3.16 11.83 15.26
N ILE A 183 -3.11 13.16 15.08
CA ILE A 183 -2.56 13.79 13.87
C ILE A 183 -1.03 13.67 13.88
N GLY A 184 -0.39 14.05 14.99
CA GLY A 184 1.06 13.96 15.15
C GLY A 184 1.59 12.54 14.97
N ASN A 185 0.96 11.56 15.61
CA ASN A 185 1.34 10.15 15.45
C ASN A 185 1.20 9.66 14.00
N ARG A 186 0.21 10.15 13.23
CA ARG A 186 0.07 9.80 11.81
C ARG A 186 1.18 10.41 10.96
N GLU A 187 1.59 11.64 11.27
CA GLU A 187 2.74 12.29 10.60
C GLU A 187 4.04 11.56 10.94
N ASP A 188 4.26 11.21 12.21
CA ASP A 188 5.43 10.45 12.65
C ASP A 188 5.47 9.05 12.02
N ASP A 189 4.33 8.33 11.99
CA ASP A 189 4.20 7.03 11.35
C ASP A 189 4.51 7.12 9.84
N ALA A 190 4.05 8.17 9.17
CA ALA A 190 4.33 8.40 7.74
C ALA A 190 5.83 8.63 7.47
N VAL A 191 6.51 9.41 8.31
CA VAL A 191 7.96 9.62 8.22
C VAL A 191 8.72 8.31 8.47
N GLN A 192 8.33 7.55 9.51
CA GLN A 192 8.94 6.24 9.79
C GLN A 192 8.71 5.25 8.66
N ALA A 193 7.53 5.25 8.05
CA ALA A 193 7.19 4.41 6.90
C ALA A 193 8.15 4.70 5.72
N ASP A 194 8.37 5.98 5.39
CA ASP A 194 9.27 6.37 4.30
C ASP A 194 10.71 5.92 4.56
N VAL A 195 11.18 6.03 5.81
CA VAL A 195 12.50 5.54 6.22
C VAL A 195 12.60 4.03 6.04
N ILE A 196 11.62 3.26 6.52
CA ILE A 196 11.62 1.80 6.44
C ILE A 196 11.60 1.34 4.98
N VAL A 197 10.75 1.93 4.14
CA VAL A 197 10.66 1.57 2.72
C VAL A 197 11.97 1.86 2.00
N SER A 198 12.56 3.03 2.25
CA SER A 198 13.86 3.38 1.66
C SER A 198 14.97 2.40 2.10
N GLN A 199 14.93 1.94 3.36
CA GLN A 199 15.84 0.92 3.86
C GLN A 199 15.61 -0.45 3.19
N LEU A 200 14.36 -0.87 2.99
CA LEU A 200 14.02 -2.11 2.27
C LEU A 200 14.49 -2.06 0.80
N GLU A 201 14.26 -0.95 0.11
CA GLU A 201 14.69 -0.73 -1.27
C GLU A 201 16.23 -0.82 -1.39
N ALA A 202 16.97 -0.20 -0.47
CA ALA A 202 18.43 -0.27 -0.45
C ALA A 202 18.98 -1.69 -0.25
N LEU A 203 18.24 -2.56 0.46
CA LEU A 203 18.64 -3.96 0.66
C LEU A 203 18.56 -4.80 -0.62
N VAL A 204 17.81 -4.38 -1.64
CA VAL A 204 17.70 -5.13 -2.91
C VAL A 204 19.07 -5.23 -3.61
N SER A 205 19.89 -4.19 -3.55
CA SER A 205 21.20 -4.17 -4.21
C SER A 205 22.36 -4.60 -3.29
N LYS A 206 22.11 -4.82 -2.00
CA LYS A 206 23.17 -5.11 -1.03
C LYS A 206 23.55 -6.60 -1.05
N PRO A 207 24.79 -6.98 -1.39
CA PRO A 207 25.19 -8.39 -1.39
C PRO A 207 25.26 -8.97 0.04
N GLY A 208 25.05 -10.28 0.14
CA GLY A 208 25.21 -11.04 1.38
C GLY A 208 23.95 -11.13 2.26
N ALA A 209 24.15 -11.60 3.50
CA ALA A 209 23.08 -11.92 4.44
C ALA A 209 22.34 -10.66 4.94
N ILE A 210 21.05 -10.54 4.58
CA ILE A 210 20.20 -9.40 4.93
C ILE A 210 18.93 -9.78 5.72
N LEU A 211 18.69 -11.09 5.94
CA LEU A 211 17.44 -11.61 6.48
C LEU A 211 17.04 -10.99 7.83
N THR A 212 17.99 -10.88 8.76
CA THR A 212 17.73 -10.30 10.09
C THR A 212 17.26 -8.86 9.99
N THR A 213 17.87 -8.06 9.10
CA THR A 213 17.48 -6.67 8.87
C THR A 213 16.10 -6.58 8.23
N VAL A 214 15.78 -7.44 7.25
CA VAL A 214 14.44 -7.49 6.63
C VAL A 214 13.36 -7.82 7.67
N ILE A 215 13.61 -8.77 8.57
CA ILE A 215 12.68 -9.14 9.66
C ILE A 215 12.46 -7.96 10.61
N GLU A 216 13.52 -7.27 11.03
CA GLU A 216 13.42 -6.10 11.90
C GLU A 216 12.60 -4.98 11.26
N LEU A 217 12.86 -4.68 9.99
CA LEU A 217 12.15 -3.65 9.23
C LEU A 217 10.67 -3.99 9.06
N ASN A 218 10.36 -5.26 8.78
CA ASN A 218 8.96 -5.72 8.70
C ASN A 218 8.24 -5.62 10.04
N ARG A 219 8.91 -5.95 11.16
CA ARG A 219 8.33 -5.77 12.50
C ARG A 219 8.06 -4.29 12.80
N ARG A 220 9.00 -3.40 12.46
CA ARG A 220 8.82 -1.95 12.63
C ARG A 220 7.66 -1.43 11.77
N TRP A 221 7.55 -1.89 10.53
CA TRP A 221 6.42 -1.56 9.63
C TRP A 221 5.07 -1.98 10.21
N GLN A 222 4.98 -3.20 10.76
CA GLN A 222 3.75 -3.73 11.36
C GLN A 222 3.28 -2.94 12.59
N ALA A 223 4.16 -2.18 13.24
CA ALA A 223 3.80 -1.35 14.38
C ALA A 223 3.19 0.01 13.98
N LEU A 224 3.29 0.40 12.71
CA LEU A 224 2.77 1.69 12.21
C LEU A 224 1.28 1.58 11.86
N ASN A 225 0.53 2.67 12.08
CA ASN A 225 -0.87 2.75 11.70
C ASN A 225 -1.06 3.48 10.37
N LEU A 226 -0.90 2.74 9.26
CA LEU A 226 -0.93 3.27 7.88
C LEU A 226 -2.19 2.87 7.11
N SER A 227 -3.30 2.55 7.80
CA SER A 227 -4.52 1.99 7.19
C SER A 227 -5.19 2.87 6.13
N GLU A 228 -4.88 4.18 6.11
CA GLU A 228 -5.44 5.17 5.19
C GLU A 228 -4.45 5.64 4.11
N ASP A 229 -3.27 5.03 3.97
CA ASP A 229 -2.24 5.41 2.99
C ASP A 229 -1.92 4.30 1.96
N PRO A 230 -2.74 4.18 0.90
CA PRO A 230 -2.56 3.14 -0.11
C PRO A 230 -1.25 3.30 -0.92
N ALA A 231 -0.73 4.52 -1.05
CA ALA A 231 0.49 4.76 -1.82
C ALA A 231 1.72 4.18 -1.11
N ARG A 232 1.85 4.42 0.20
CA ARG A 232 2.95 3.84 1.00
C ARG A 232 2.83 2.33 1.14
N LEU A 233 1.62 1.81 1.30
CA LEU A 233 1.36 0.36 1.31
C LEU A 233 1.83 -0.30 0.01
N ALA A 234 1.46 0.27 -1.15
CA ALA A 234 1.88 -0.24 -2.46
C ALA A 234 3.40 -0.17 -2.65
N ARG A 235 4.06 0.92 -2.23
CA ARG A 235 5.52 1.07 -2.33
C ARG A 235 6.26 0.04 -1.47
N CYS A 236 5.80 -0.18 -0.24
CA CYS A 236 6.38 -1.19 0.65
C CYS A 236 6.22 -2.60 0.07
N GLU A 237 5.04 -2.91 -0.48
CA GLU A 237 4.77 -4.20 -1.11
C GLU A 237 5.68 -4.43 -2.33
N ALA A 238 5.86 -3.43 -3.19
CA ALA A 238 6.80 -3.50 -4.31
C ALA A 238 8.24 -3.78 -3.84
N ALA A 239 8.72 -3.08 -2.80
CA ALA A 239 10.05 -3.30 -2.23
C ALA A 239 10.21 -4.74 -1.68
N ARG A 240 9.17 -5.28 -1.02
CA ARG A 240 9.17 -6.68 -0.55
C ARG A 240 9.19 -7.68 -1.69
N GLN A 241 8.42 -7.44 -2.76
CA GLN A 241 8.43 -8.30 -3.94
C GLN A 241 9.80 -8.33 -4.62
N MET A 242 10.49 -7.19 -4.70
CA MET A 242 11.86 -7.12 -5.22
C MET A 242 12.85 -7.91 -4.33
N LEU A 243 12.71 -7.83 -3.00
CA LEU A 243 13.53 -8.62 -2.07
C LEU A 243 13.23 -10.12 -2.19
N GLN A 244 11.96 -10.51 -2.32
CA GLN A 244 11.59 -11.91 -2.52
C GLN A 244 12.18 -12.45 -3.82
N ALA A 245 12.02 -11.72 -4.93
CA ALA A 245 12.60 -12.11 -6.22
C ALA A 245 14.14 -12.21 -6.18
N ARG A 246 14.81 -11.41 -5.34
CA ARG A 246 16.24 -11.56 -5.07
C ARG A 246 16.52 -12.87 -4.34
N PHE A 247 15.86 -13.15 -3.22
CA PHE A 247 16.09 -14.39 -2.47
C PHE A 247 15.78 -15.63 -3.31
N ASP A 248 14.73 -15.60 -4.13
CA ASP A 248 14.37 -16.70 -5.03
C ASP A 248 15.47 -16.96 -6.06
N ARG A 249 16.08 -15.91 -6.62
CA ARG A 249 17.24 -16.03 -7.53
C ARG A 249 18.44 -16.62 -6.81
N GLU A 250 18.82 -16.08 -5.64
CA GLU A 250 19.96 -16.59 -4.86
C GLU A 250 19.75 -18.07 -4.45
N HIS A 251 18.54 -18.45 -4.04
CA HIS A 251 18.21 -19.84 -3.72
C HIS A 251 18.19 -20.74 -4.96
N ALA A 252 17.75 -20.25 -6.12
CA ALA A 252 17.81 -21.01 -7.37
C ALA A 252 19.26 -21.25 -7.79
N GLU A 253 20.11 -20.21 -7.76
CA GLU A 253 21.54 -20.31 -8.05
C GLU A 253 22.25 -21.29 -7.10
N GLN A 254 21.98 -21.20 -5.79
CA GLN A 254 22.52 -22.15 -4.81
C GLN A 254 22.06 -23.59 -5.07
N ARG A 255 20.79 -23.80 -5.42
CA ARG A 255 20.28 -25.14 -5.74
C ARG A 255 20.94 -25.70 -7.00
N THR A 256 21.05 -24.92 -8.07
CA THR A 256 21.76 -25.34 -9.28
C THR A 256 23.21 -25.70 -8.97
N ARG A 257 23.89 -24.86 -8.20
CA ARG A 257 25.28 -25.13 -7.77
C ARG A 257 25.40 -26.42 -6.96
N MET A 258 24.52 -26.64 -5.97
CA MET A 258 24.53 -27.87 -5.17
C MET A 258 24.22 -29.12 -6.01
N GLN A 259 23.30 -29.03 -6.96
CA GLN A 259 22.98 -30.13 -7.89
C GLN A 259 24.16 -30.46 -8.80
N PHE A 260 24.83 -29.43 -9.33
CA PHE A 260 26.06 -29.59 -10.10
C PHE A 260 27.17 -30.24 -9.26
N GLU A 261 27.44 -29.72 -8.06
CA GLU A 261 28.46 -30.26 -7.15
C GLU A 261 28.17 -31.72 -6.77
N HIS A 262 26.90 -32.06 -6.56
CA HIS A 262 26.47 -33.43 -6.29
C HIS A 262 26.71 -34.36 -7.49
N ARG A 263 26.29 -33.97 -8.70
CA ARG A 263 26.54 -34.73 -9.94
C ARG A 263 28.02 -34.95 -10.21
N LEU A 264 28.85 -33.93 -9.95
CA LEU A 264 30.31 -34.06 -10.09
C LEU A 264 30.89 -35.05 -9.06
N SER A 265 30.41 -35.02 -7.82
CA SER A 265 30.80 -36.02 -6.80
C SER A 265 30.37 -37.42 -7.22
N GLU A 266 29.10 -37.61 -7.61
CA GLU A 266 28.59 -38.91 -8.06
C GLU A 266 29.37 -39.46 -9.27
N TRP A 267 29.78 -38.59 -10.19
CA TRP A 267 30.62 -38.99 -11.32
C TRP A 267 32.01 -39.43 -10.85
N LEU A 268 32.64 -38.69 -9.93
CA LEU A 268 33.98 -39.00 -9.41
C LEU A 268 34.02 -40.28 -8.57
N ASP A 269 32.92 -40.61 -7.90
CA ASP A 269 32.78 -41.81 -7.06
C ASP A 269 32.57 -43.10 -7.88
N ARG A 270 32.44 -43.02 -9.21
CA ARG A 270 32.30 -44.21 -10.07
C ARG A 270 33.58 -45.04 -10.06
N GLU A 271 33.44 -46.34 -9.79
CA GLU A 271 34.54 -47.30 -9.75
C GLU A 271 34.70 -48.07 -11.05
N GLY A 272 35.96 -48.27 -11.46
CA GLY A 272 36.37 -49.17 -12.53
C GLY A 272 36.26 -48.61 -13.96
N PRO A 273 37.10 -49.08 -14.89
CA PRO A 273 37.01 -48.72 -16.30
C PRO A 273 35.72 -49.27 -16.95
N PRO A 274 35.13 -48.57 -17.95
CA PRO A 274 34.02 -49.10 -18.73
C PRO A 274 34.41 -50.39 -19.46
N ALA A 275 33.43 -51.22 -19.79
CA ALA A 275 33.65 -52.50 -20.46
C ALA A 275 33.86 -52.33 -21.97
N THR A 276 33.32 -51.26 -22.56
CA THR A 276 33.36 -51.02 -24.01
C THR A 276 33.81 -49.60 -24.36
N SER A 277 34.30 -49.42 -25.59
CA SER A 277 34.64 -48.09 -26.12
C SER A 277 33.41 -47.17 -26.21
N GLY A 278 32.21 -47.72 -26.50
CA GLY A 278 30.98 -46.94 -26.58
C GLY A 278 30.56 -46.36 -25.23
N GLU A 279 30.72 -47.13 -24.14
CA GLU A 279 30.51 -46.64 -22.77
C GLU A 279 31.50 -45.54 -22.40
N LEU A 280 32.77 -45.67 -22.80
CA LEU A 280 33.78 -44.64 -22.58
C LEU A 280 33.44 -43.33 -23.30
N ASP A 281 32.92 -43.40 -24.52
CA ASP A 281 32.51 -42.21 -25.28
C ASP A 281 31.29 -41.51 -24.67
N LEU A 282 30.36 -42.27 -24.06
CA LEU A 282 29.28 -41.70 -23.25
C LEU A 282 29.83 -40.96 -22.04
N LEU A 283 30.78 -41.54 -21.31
CA LEU A 283 31.42 -40.90 -20.16
C LEU A 283 32.18 -39.62 -20.54
N ARG A 284 32.85 -39.60 -21.70
CA ARG A 284 33.48 -38.40 -22.27
C ARG A 284 32.45 -37.30 -22.51
N CYS A 285 31.32 -37.63 -23.12
CA CYS A 285 30.23 -36.68 -23.34
C CYS A 285 29.69 -36.12 -22.00
N GLU A 286 29.53 -36.97 -20.98
CA GLU A 286 29.07 -36.54 -19.66
C GLU A 286 30.04 -35.57 -18.98
N VAL A 287 31.35 -35.85 -18.99
CA VAL A 287 32.36 -34.93 -18.40
C VAL A 287 32.46 -33.63 -19.20
N ALA A 288 32.40 -33.68 -20.52
CA ALA A 288 32.36 -32.48 -21.35
C ALA A 288 31.13 -31.61 -21.04
N ALA A 289 29.97 -32.23 -20.82
CA ALA A 289 28.75 -31.52 -20.41
C ALA A 289 28.89 -30.90 -19.01
N LEU A 290 29.43 -31.65 -18.03
CA LEU A 290 29.72 -31.12 -16.69
C LEU A 290 30.73 -29.96 -16.74
N ARG A 291 31.73 -30.03 -17.61
CA ARG A 291 32.71 -28.96 -17.78
C ARG A 291 32.08 -27.70 -18.38
N ALA A 292 31.24 -27.85 -19.40
CA ALA A 292 30.51 -26.72 -19.98
C ALA A 292 29.59 -26.06 -18.95
N GLU A 293 28.86 -26.87 -18.16
CA GLU A 293 27.99 -26.38 -17.08
C GLU A 293 28.79 -25.72 -15.95
N GLY A 294 29.97 -26.26 -15.61
CA GLY A 294 30.82 -25.77 -14.54
C GLY A 294 31.50 -24.43 -14.82
N GLN A 295 31.65 -24.00 -16.08
CA GLN A 295 32.31 -22.73 -16.43
C GLN A 295 31.68 -21.50 -15.76
N ASP A 296 30.38 -21.55 -15.51
CA ASP A 296 29.62 -20.44 -14.90
C ASP A 296 29.72 -20.40 -13.36
N TYR A 297 30.13 -21.51 -12.74
CA TYR A 297 30.12 -21.69 -11.28
C TYR A 297 31.51 -21.95 -10.68
N ALA A 298 32.51 -22.20 -11.52
CA ALA A 298 33.73 -22.85 -11.09
C ALA A 298 34.63 -21.96 -10.23
N ASP A 299 34.78 -22.36 -8.98
CA ASP A 299 35.95 -22.04 -8.18
C ASP A 299 37.14 -22.94 -8.53
N SER A 300 38.33 -22.57 -8.05
CA SER A 300 39.58 -23.30 -8.31
C SER A 300 39.51 -24.78 -7.88
N SER A 301 38.66 -25.13 -6.91
CA SER A 301 38.47 -26.50 -6.45
C SER A 301 37.67 -27.32 -7.47
N THR A 302 36.58 -26.76 -7.98
CA THR A 302 35.72 -27.36 -8.99
C THR A 302 36.48 -27.65 -10.28
N LEU A 303 37.31 -26.72 -10.75
CA LEU A 303 38.14 -26.93 -11.94
C LEU A 303 39.10 -28.11 -11.77
N THR A 304 39.79 -28.17 -10.63
CA THR A 304 40.70 -29.28 -10.30
C THR A 304 39.98 -30.64 -10.32
N ARG A 305 38.76 -30.69 -9.78
CA ARG A 305 37.94 -31.91 -9.78
C ARG A 305 37.49 -32.33 -11.17
N LEU A 306 37.16 -31.38 -12.04
CA LEU A 306 36.86 -31.65 -13.45
C LEU A 306 38.11 -32.13 -14.23
N ASP A 307 39.28 -31.56 -13.94
CA ASP A 307 40.54 -32.04 -14.52
C ASP A 307 40.86 -33.48 -14.09
N GLU A 308 40.62 -33.83 -12.83
CA GLU A 308 40.76 -35.20 -12.34
C GLU A 308 39.85 -36.17 -13.10
N ALA A 309 38.59 -35.76 -13.35
CA ALA A 309 37.64 -36.55 -14.10
C ALA A 309 38.10 -36.85 -15.52
N GLU A 310 38.60 -35.84 -16.24
CA GLU A 310 39.13 -36.03 -17.59
C GLU A 310 40.39 -36.89 -17.61
N GLN A 311 41.30 -36.70 -16.66
CA GLN A 311 42.49 -37.55 -16.53
C GLN A 311 42.12 -39.00 -16.24
N ARG A 312 41.04 -39.24 -15.48
CA ARG A 312 40.54 -40.61 -15.21
C ARG A 312 39.96 -41.26 -16.48
N ILE A 313 39.19 -40.53 -17.27
CA ILE A 313 38.71 -41.01 -18.59
C ILE A 313 39.88 -41.39 -19.49
N GLU A 314 40.91 -40.54 -19.57
CA GLU A 314 42.05 -40.79 -20.44
C GLU A 314 42.83 -42.03 -20.01
N ARG A 315 42.99 -42.26 -18.70
CA ARG A 315 43.55 -43.51 -18.17
C ARG A 315 42.73 -44.73 -18.57
N TRP A 316 41.40 -44.67 -18.42
CA TRP A 316 40.52 -45.76 -18.84
C TRP A 316 40.57 -46.02 -20.34
N ALA A 317 40.71 -44.97 -21.17
CA ALA A 317 40.89 -45.09 -22.61
C ALA A 317 42.14 -45.91 -22.96
N GLN A 318 43.26 -45.58 -22.30
CA GLN A 318 44.54 -46.26 -22.48
C GLN A 318 44.46 -47.73 -22.02
N GLU A 319 43.82 -48.01 -20.88
CA GLU A 319 43.60 -49.38 -20.39
C GLU A 319 42.76 -50.21 -21.38
N LEU A 320 41.67 -49.64 -21.91
CA LEU A 320 40.78 -50.32 -22.84
C LEU A 320 41.47 -50.58 -24.19
N GLN A 321 42.24 -49.62 -24.69
CA GLN A 321 43.05 -49.78 -25.90
C GLN A 321 44.13 -50.86 -25.71
N ALA A 322 44.79 -50.89 -24.55
CA ALA A 322 45.82 -51.87 -24.27
C ALA A 322 45.24 -53.30 -24.15
N ARG A 323 44.04 -53.45 -23.55
CA ARG A 323 43.29 -54.72 -23.55
C ARG A 323 42.88 -55.16 -24.95
N ALA A 324 42.38 -54.25 -25.78
CA ALA A 324 42.03 -54.55 -27.17
C ALA A 324 43.26 -54.98 -27.98
N GLY A 325 44.42 -54.33 -27.76
CA GLY A 325 45.69 -54.73 -28.36
C GLY A 325 46.15 -56.13 -27.93
N ALA A 326 45.98 -56.48 -26.64
CA ALA A 326 46.27 -57.81 -26.14
C ALA A 326 45.35 -58.88 -26.76
N GLU A 327 44.04 -58.62 -26.84
CA GLU A 327 43.06 -59.49 -27.49
C GLU A 327 43.39 -59.70 -28.98
N ALA A 328 43.75 -58.62 -29.70
CA ALA A 328 44.17 -58.71 -31.10
C ALA A 328 45.41 -59.59 -31.29
N LEU A 329 46.39 -59.52 -30.37
CA LEU A 329 47.57 -60.39 -30.39
C LEU A 329 47.20 -61.87 -30.17
N VAL A 330 46.23 -62.15 -29.29
CA VAL A 330 45.72 -63.51 -29.08
C VAL A 330 45.03 -64.03 -30.34
N VAL A 331 44.18 -63.21 -30.97
CA VAL A 331 43.52 -63.59 -32.23
C VAL A 331 44.54 -63.79 -33.36
N GLU A 332 45.59 -62.97 -33.44
CA GLU A 332 46.70 -63.13 -34.39
C GLU A 332 47.40 -64.49 -34.18
N ALA A 333 47.72 -64.84 -32.93
CA ALA A 333 48.32 -66.13 -32.59
C ALA A 333 47.40 -67.31 -32.95
N GLU A 334 46.10 -67.23 -32.62
CA GLU A 334 45.10 -68.25 -32.96
C GLU A 334 44.99 -68.46 -34.49
N GLN A 335 45.03 -67.39 -35.28
CA GLN A 335 44.98 -67.46 -36.75
C GLN A 335 46.25 -68.06 -37.37
N LEU A 336 47.43 -67.75 -36.82
CA LEU A 336 48.71 -68.28 -37.30
C LEU A 336 48.86 -69.78 -36.97
N ALA A 337 48.41 -70.20 -35.79
CA ALA A 337 48.34 -71.61 -35.41
C ALA A 337 47.50 -72.43 -36.40
N ALA A 338 46.37 -71.87 -36.85
CA ALA A 338 45.48 -72.50 -37.84
C ALA A 338 46.05 -72.57 -39.27
N ARG A 339 47.09 -71.79 -39.60
CA ARG A 339 47.65 -71.66 -40.96
C ARG A 339 49.03 -72.31 -41.16
N THR A 340 49.50 -73.11 -40.19
CA THR A 340 50.73 -73.94 -40.26
C THR A 340 52.01 -73.19 -40.67
N SER A 341 52.17 -71.94 -40.25
CA SER A 341 53.44 -71.20 -40.37
C SER A 341 53.64 -70.31 -39.16
N ILE A 342 54.38 -70.80 -38.16
CA ILE A 342 54.66 -70.11 -36.89
C ILE A 342 56.03 -69.41 -36.89
N ASP A 343 56.86 -69.56 -37.93
CA ASP A 343 58.15 -68.89 -38.00
C ASP A 343 58.02 -67.51 -38.68
N ASP A 344 57.67 -66.47 -37.90
CA ASP A 344 58.39 -65.17 -37.91
C ASP A 344 57.79 -64.06 -36.99
N ALA A 345 56.71 -64.32 -36.24
CA ALA A 345 55.91 -63.20 -35.72
C ALA A 345 56.37 -62.59 -34.38
N LYS A 346 57.49 -63.06 -33.76
CA LYS A 346 57.97 -62.64 -32.42
C LYS A 346 56.86 -62.53 -31.36
N LEU A 347 55.81 -63.33 -31.48
CA LEU A 347 54.60 -63.22 -30.67
C LEU A 347 54.87 -63.42 -29.17
N PRO A 348 55.72 -64.37 -28.74
CA PRO A 348 56.04 -64.51 -27.32
C PRO A 348 56.73 -63.26 -26.74
N GLU A 349 57.62 -62.62 -27.51
CA GLU A 349 58.29 -61.38 -27.10
C GLU A 349 57.28 -60.22 -27.00
N ARG A 350 56.39 -60.09 -27.99
CA ARG A 350 55.32 -59.08 -28.01
C ARG A 350 54.31 -59.29 -26.87
N TRP A 351 53.99 -60.53 -26.53
CA TRP A 351 53.11 -60.87 -25.39
C TRP A 351 53.78 -60.61 -24.05
N GLN A 352 55.06 -60.95 -23.89
CA GLN A 352 55.81 -60.67 -22.67
C GLN A 352 56.05 -59.17 -22.43
N ALA A 353 56.09 -58.37 -23.51
CA ALA A 353 56.17 -56.92 -23.42
C ALA A 353 54.88 -56.25 -22.91
N LEU A 354 53.74 -56.96 -22.89
CA LEU A 354 52.49 -56.43 -22.32
C LEU A 354 52.53 -56.46 -20.80
N ASP A 355 51.93 -55.43 -20.18
CA ASP A 355 51.78 -55.36 -18.73
C ASP A 355 51.04 -56.60 -18.19
N GLN A 356 51.48 -57.10 -17.04
CA GLN A 356 50.91 -58.29 -16.41
C GLN A 356 49.44 -58.09 -16.00
N SER A 357 49.05 -56.86 -15.68
CA SER A 357 47.66 -56.50 -15.35
C SER A 357 46.70 -56.61 -16.54
N ILE A 358 47.21 -56.49 -17.77
CA ILE A 358 46.43 -56.61 -19.02
C ILE A 358 46.29 -58.07 -19.45
N ARG A 359 47.29 -58.90 -19.13
CA ARG A 359 47.34 -60.34 -19.42
C ARG A 359 46.45 -61.15 -18.47
N GLY A 360 45.14 -60.90 -18.57
CA GLY A 360 44.14 -61.57 -17.75
C GLY A 360 44.18 -63.11 -17.90
N PRO A 361 43.75 -63.88 -16.89
CA PRO A 361 43.84 -65.35 -16.91
C PRO A 361 43.12 -66.03 -18.08
N ALA A 362 42.11 -65.39 -18.66
CA ALA A 362 41.41 -65.89 -19.84
C ALA A 362 42.22 -65.67 -21.13
N LEU A 363 42.78 -64.47 -21.31
CA LEU A 363 43.62 -64.13 -22.47
C LEU A 363 44.90 -64.96 -22.48
N THR A 364 45.55 -65.10 -21.33
CA THR A 364 46.79 -65.90 -21.19
C THR A 364 46.58 -67.35 -21.58
N ARG A 365 45.48 -67.97 -21.10
CA ARG A 365 45.15 -69.36 -21.48
C ARG A 365 44.89 -69.52 -22.97
N ARG A 366 44.20 -68.57 -23.60
CA ARG A 366 43.95 -68.60 -25.04
C ARG A 366 45.23 -68.43 -25.85
N PHE A 367 46.10 -67.50 -25.45
CA PHE A 367 47.38 -67.28 -26.10
C PHE A 367 48.31 -68.51 -25.99
N GLU A 368 48.43 -69.11 -24.81
CA GLU A 368 49.24 -70.31 -24.58
C GLU A 368 48.70 -71.52 -25.36
N ALA A 369 47.38 -71.67 -25.43
CA ALA A 369 46.74 -72.73 -26.23
C ALA A 369 46.96 -72.56 -27.74
N ALA A 370 47.09 -71.33 -28.22
CA ALA A 370 47.42 -71.05 -29.63
C ALA A 370 48.90 -71.31 -29.96
N LEU A 371 49.78 -71.34 -28.95
CA LEU A 371 51.22 -71.61 -29.12
C LEU A 371 51.62 -73.07 -28.88
N SER A 372 50.68 -73.90 -28.40
CA SER A 372 50.86 -75.34 -28.16
C SER A 372 50.39 -76.15 -29.36
#